data_AF-A0A8M8V9Y2-F1
#
_entry.id   AF-A0A8M8V9Y2-F1
#
_cell.length_a   1.000
_cell.length_b   1.000
_cell.length_c   1.000
_cell.angle_alpha   90.00
_cell.angle_beta   90.00
_cell.angle_gamma   90.00
#
_symmetry.space_group_name_H-M   'P 1'
#
loop_
_entity.id
_entity.type
_entity.pdbx_description
1 polymer ?
#
loop_
_entity_poly.entity_id
_entity_poly.type
_entity_poly.pdbx_seq_one_letter_code
_entity_poly.pdbx_strand_id
1 'polypeptide(L)'
;MKMRSLPLSPLFLLLLSLLLFACVATDARKEPGAYWKSVMNGDEMPKAITDLLHHDHQSSSATDLNTERDRFIRNFDTKANVIIYHSHDDHHHDHNSKDQRRPMWMV
;
A
#
# COMPACT_ATOMS: atom_id res chain seq x y z
N MET A 1 -16.89 -8.56 39.89
CA MET A 1 -17.92 -7.95 39.02
C MET A 1 -18.34 -8.96 37.97
N LYS A 2 -19.63 -9.33 37.90
CA LYS A 2 -20.15 -10.25 36.87
C LYS A 2 -20.93 -9.41 35.86
N MET A 3 -20.34 -9.13 34.70
CA MET A 3 -21.02 -8.40 33.64
C MET A 3 -22.09 -9.33 33.05
N ARG A 4 -23.36 -8.96 33.20
CA ARG A 4 -24.47 -9.68 32.58
C ARG A 4 -24.46 -9.35 31.10
N SER A 5 -24.07 -10.31 30.26
CA SER A 5 -24.22 -10.18 28.81
C SER A 5 -25.71 -10.18 28.47
N LEU A 6 -26.21 -9.08 27.92
CA LEU A 6 -27.58 -9.02 27.40
C LEU A 6 -27.66 -9.90 26.14
N PRO A 7 -28.65 -10.79 26.02
CA PRO A 7 -28.80 -11.59 24.82
C PRO A 7 -29.16 -10.66 23.65
N LEU A 8 -28.35 -10.70 22.58
CA LEU A 8 -28.65 -9.99 21.35
C LEU A 8 -29.97 -10.56 20.79
N SER A 9 -31.00 -9.73 20.71
CA SER A 9 -32.32 -10.15 20.22
C SER A 9 -32.21 -10.64 18.77
N PRO A 10 -32.83 -11.77 18.39
CA PRO A 10 -32.80 -12.27 17.02
C PRO A 10 -33.47 -11.30 16.04
N LEU A 11 -34.47 -10.54 16.50
CA LEU A 11 -35.09 -9.48 15.69
C LEU A 11 -34.11 -8.32 15.44
N PHE A 12 -33.31 -7.95 16.45
CA PHE A 12 -32.27 -6.94 16.29
C PHE A 12 -31.20 -7.40 15.30
N LEU A 13 -30.78 -8.67 15.39
CA LEU A 13 -29.85 -9.26 14.42
C LEU A 13 -30.41 -9.29 12.99
N LEU A 14 -31.69 -9.64 12.82
CA LEU A 14 -32.35 -9.60 11.52
C LEU A 14 -32.44 -8.18 10.95
N LEU A 15 -32.81 -7.19 11.77
CA LEU A 15 -32.85 -5.79 11.34
C LEU A 15 -31.45 -5.27 11.00
N LEU A 16 -30.43 -5.62 11.80
CA LEU A 16 -29.04 -5.28 11.51
C LEU A 16 -28.57 -5.94 10.21
N SER A 17 -28.90 -7.21 10.00
CA SER A 17 -28.58 -7.93 8.76
C SER A 17 -29.26 -7.29 7.55
N LEU A 18 -30.53 -6.90 7.67
CA LEU A 18 -31.26 -6.24 6.60
C LEU A 18 -30.70 -4.85 6.32
N LEU A 19 -30.31 -4.10 7.36
CA LEU A 19 -29.66 -2.80 7.24
C LEU A 19 -28.31 -2.93 6.54
N LEU A 20 -27.47 -3.88 6.93
CA LEU A 20 -26.20 -4.14 6.27
C LEU A 20 -26.39 -4.54 4.81
N PHE A 21 -27.37 -5.40 4.52
CA PHE A 21 -27.71 -5.79 3.15
C PHE A 21 -28.17 -4.59 2.31
N ALA A 22 -29.05 -3.74 2.87
CA ALA A 22 -29.49 -2.51 2.22
C ALA A 22 -28.30 -1.57 1.95
N CYS A 23 -27.43 -1.33 2.93
CA CYS A 23 -26.25 -0.48 2.77
C CYS A 23 -25.30 -1.01 1.68
N VAL A 24 -25.05 -2.32 1.64
CA VAL A 24 -24.22 -2.95 0.60
C VAL A 24 -24.89 -2.86 -0.77
N ALA A 25 -26.20 -3.09 -0.85
CA ALA A 25 -26.95 -3.04 -2.09
C ALA A 25 -27.05 -1.61 -2.66
N THR A 26 -27.07 -0.58 -1.81
CA THR A 26 -27.25 0.80 -2.25
C THR A 26 -25.95 1.52 -2.59
N ASP A 27 -24.79 1.05 -2.12
CA ASP A 27 -23.54 1.81 -2.24
C ASP A 27 -22.29 0.93 -2.53
N ALA A 28 -22.47 -0.15 -3.28
CA ALA A 28 -21.35 -0.87 -3.87
C ALA A 28 -20.88 -0.16 -5.15
N ARG A 29 -20.17 0.96 -4.97
CA ARG A 29 -19.37 1.65 -5.99
C ARG A 29 -20.17 2.06 -7.22
N LYS A 30 -20.90 3.18 -7.09
CA LYS A 30 -21.42 3.92 -8.23
C LYS A 30 -20.27 4.22 -9.19
N GLU A 31 -20.15 3.40 -10.23
CA GLU A 31 -19.22 3.48 -11.37
C GLU A 31 -17.79 3.96 -11.01
N PRO A 32 -16.82 3.06 -10.80
CA PRO A 32 -15.44 3.44 -10.46
C PRO A 32 -14.80 4.40 -11.46
N GLY A 33 -15.23 4.38 -12.73
CA GLY A 33 -14.82 5.38 -13.72
C GLY A 33 -15.30 6.79 -13.41
N ALA A 34 -16.53 6.96 -12.90
CA ALA A 34 -17.08 8.26 -12.52
C ALA A 34 -16.37 8.83 -11.28
N TYR A 35 -16.03 7.97 -10.30
CA TYR A 35 -15.21 8.36 -9.16
C TYR A 35 -13.79 8.74 -9.58
N TRP A 36 -13.14 7.93 -10.42
CA TRP A 36 -11.81 8.25 -10.92
C TRP A 36 -11.81 9.60 -11.62
N LYS A 37 -12.79 9.84 -12.49
CA LYS A 37 -12.95 11.10 -13.20
C LYS A 37 -13.14 12.29 -12.25
N SER A 38 -13.85 12.13 -11.14
CA SER A 38 -14.04 13.22 -10.18
C SER A 38 -12.77 13.54 -9.38
N VAL A 39 -11.99 12.52 -8.99
CA VAL A 39 -10.74 12.70 -8.23
C VAL A 39 -9.59 13.15 -9.12
N MET A 40 -9.56 12.68 -10.36
CA MET A 40 -8.47 12.93 -11.32
C MET A 40 -8.83 14.05 -12.30
N ASN A 41 -9.67 15.00 -11.88
CA ASN A 41 -9.98 16.22 -12.62
C ASN A 41 -10.46 16.01 -14.07
N GLY A 42 -11.20 14.94 -14.34
CA GLY A 42 -11.74 14.65 -15.66
C GLY A 42 -10.97 13.60 -16.44
N ASP A 43 -9.78 13.20 -15.98
CA ASP A 43 -8.96 12.21 -16.67
C ASP A 43 -9.60 10.83 -16.69
N GLU A 44 -9.38 10.10 -17.78
CA GLU A 44 -9.84 8.73 -17.92
C GLU A 44 -9.01 7.77 -17.06
N MET A 45 -9.65 6.70 -16.58
CA MET A 45 -8.96 5.70 -15.79
C MET A 45 -7.94 4.94 -16.66
N PRO A 46 -6.66 4.84 -16.24
CA PRO A 46 -5.65 4.12 -17.00
C PRO A 46 -6.05 2.66 -17.24
N LYS A 47 -5.72 2.16 -18.44
CA LYS A 47 -6.08 0.80 -18.88
C LYS A 47 -5.62 -0.29 -17.91
N ALA A 48 -4.44 -0.14 -17.31
CA ALA A 48 -3.93 -1.10 -16.33
C ALA A 48 -4.85 -1.26 -15.11
N ILE A 49 -5.53 -0.18 -14.69
CA ILE A 49 -6.45 -0.20 -13.54
C ILE A 49 -7.83 -0.70 -13.98
N THR A 50 -8.28 -0.32 -15.19
CA THR A 50 -9.55 -0.83 -15.74
C THR A 50 -9.49 -2.35 -15.90
N ASP A 51 -8.38 -2.88 -16.43
CA ASP A 51 -8.24 -4.31 -16.72
C ASP A 51 -8.26 -5.15 -15.43
N LEU A 52 -7.70 -4.64 -14.33
CA LEU A 52 -7.78 -5.29 -13.00
C LEU A 52 -9.22 -5.37 -12.49
N LEU A 53 -9.97 -4.27 -12.60
CA LEU A 53 -11.35 -4.23 -12.12
C LEU A 53 -12.27 -5.17 -12.92
N HIS A 54 -12.12 -5.22 -14.24
CA HIS A 54 -12.95 -6.10 -15.08
C HIS A 54 -12.68 -7.60 -14.79
N HIS A 55 -11.45 -7.95 -14.41
CA HIS A 55 -11.10 -9.32 -14.07
C HIS A 55 -11.75 -9.78 -12.76
N ASP A 56 -11.73 -8.93 -11.72
CA ASP A 56 -12.36 -9.24 -10.44
C ASP A 56 -13.89 -9.46 -10.56
N HIS A 57 -14.54 -8.76 -11.49
CA HIS A 57 -15.98 -8.93 -11.76
C HIS A 57 -16.31 -10.16 -12.62
N GLN A 58 -15.36 -10.69 -13.39
CA GLN A 58 -15.56 -11.84 -14.28
C GLN A 58 -15.11 -13.18 -13.65
N SER A 59 -14.20 -13.14 -12.67
CA SER A 59 -13.71 -14.30 -11.91
C SER A 59 -14.71 -14.86 -10.86
N SER A 60 -15.93 -14.32 -10.76
CA SER A 60 -16.98 -14.88 -9.88
C SER A 60 -17.61 -16.18 -10.39
N SER A 61 -17.16 -16.71 -11.54
CA SER A 61 -17.50 -18.07 -12.00
C SER A 61 -16.45 -19.05 -11.49
N ALA A 62 -16.87 -19.89 -10.54
CA ALA A 62 -16.06 -20.61 -9.56
C ALA A 62 -15.27 -21.81 -10.10
N THR A 63 -14.40 -21.66 -11.11
CA THR A 63 -13.63 -22.82 -11.62
C THR A 63 -12.12 -22.71 -11.72
N ASP A 64 -11.47 -21.54 -11.61
CA ASP A 64 -10.01 -21.45 -11.81
C ASP A 64 -9.26 -20.58 -10.77
N LEU A 65 -9.63 -20.70 -9.48
CA LEU A 65 -9.01 -19.95 -8.38
C LEU A 65 -7.52 -20.29 -8.13
N ASN A 66 -6.97 -21.32 -8.76
CA ASN A 66 -5.57 -21.74 -8.55
C ASN A 66 -4.61 -21.16 -9.57
N THR A 67 -5.08 -20.78 -10.77
CA THR A 67 -4.22 -20.24 -11.84
C THR A 67 -3.97 -18.74 -11.67
N GLU A 68 -4.86 -18.02 -10.97
CA GLU A 68 -4.79 -16.56 -10.86
C GLU A 68 -3.81 -16.05 -9.78
N ARG A 69 -3.50 -16.87 -8.77
CA ARG A 69 -2.59 -16.46 -7.67
C ARG A 69 -1.13 -16.32 -8.10
N ASP A 70 -0.76 -16.89 -9.26
CA ASP A 70 0.61 -16.81 -9.80
C ASP A 70 0.90 -15.51 -10.54
N ARG A 71 -0.11 -14.67 -10.81
CA ARG A 71 0.08 -13.39 -11.53
C ARG A 71 0.69 -12.29 -10.66
N PHE A 72 0.53 -12.39 -9.35
CA PHE A 72 1.12 -11.44 -8.41
C PHE A 72 2.44 -12.01 -7.89
N ILE A 73 3.55 -11.50 -8.41
CA ILE A 73 4.88 -11.81 -7.89
C ILE A 73 4.99 -11.22 -6.48
N ARG A 74 4.93 -12.07 -5.46
CA ARG A 74 5.10 -11.69 -4.04
C ARG A 74 6.57 -11.72 -3.62
N ASN A 75 7.46 -11.23 -4.48
CA ASN A 75 8.91 -11.19 -4.22
C ASN A 75 9.38 -9.88 -3.57
N PHE A 76 8.45 -9.06 -3.08
CA PHE A 76 8.81 -7.86 -2.31
C PHE A 76 9.58 -8.28 -1.06
N ASP A 77 10.72 -7.64 -0.81
CA ASP A 77 11.51 -7.87 0.40
C ASP A 77 10.68 -7.39 1.60
N THR A 78 10.12 -8.36 2.36
CA THR A 78 9.36 -8.08 3.58
C THR A 78 10.27 -7.81 4.77
N LYS A 79 11.59 -7.89 4.59
CA LYS A 79 12.56 -7.56 5.63
C LYS A 79 12.43 -6.09 6.01
N ALA A 80 12.32 -5.83 7.31
CA ALA A 80 12.35 -4.47 7.82
C ALA A 80 13.68 -3.80 7.44
N ASN A 81 13.60 -2.69 6.69
CA ASN A 81 14.75 -1.86 6.38
C ASN A 81 14.85 -0.73 7.42
N VAL A 82 15.97 -0.62 8.13
CA VAL A 82 16.27 0.50 9.04
C VAL A 82 17.23 1.42 8.33
N ILE A 83 16.73 2.55 7.84
CA ILE A 83 17.54 3.58 7.17
C ILE A 83 17.90 4.64 8.22
N ILE A 84 19.18 4.76 8.56
CA ILE A 84 19.69 5.77 9.51
C ILE A 84 20.45 6.86 8.74
N TYR A 85 19.91 8.08 8.71
CA TYR A 85 20.58 9.24 8.15
C TYR A 85 21.54 9.85 9.18
N HIS A 86 22.78 10.09 8.78
CA HIS A 86 23.77 10.79 9.61
C HIS A 86 24.06 12.14 8.97
N SER A 87 23.86 13.24 9.70
CA SER A 87 24.37 14.55 9.28
C SER A 87 25.89 14.54 9.39
N HIS A 88 26.58 14.86 8.31
CA HIS A 88 28.03 15.07 8.34
C HIS A 88 28.31 16.43 8.98
N ASP A 89 28.87 16.44 10.19
CA ASP A 89 29.48 17.63 10.76
C ASP A 89 30.95 17.66 10.31
N ASP A 90 31.28 18.62 9.45
CA ASP A 90 32.62 18.83 8.88
C ASP A 90 33.60 19.31 9.96
N HIS A 91 34.33 18.38 10.57
CA HIS A 91 35.46 18.71 11.43
C HIS A 91 36.70 19.01 10.58
N HIS A 92 36.98 20.30 10.41
CA HIS A 92 38.27 20.81 9.95
C HIS A 92 39.40 20.31 10.86
N HIS A 93 40.22 19.39 10.36
CA HIS A 93 41.47 19.02 11.01
C HIS A 93 42.62 19.85 10.42
N ASP A 94 43.16 20.75 11.25
CA ASP A 94 44.43 21.45 11.01
C ASP A 94 45.58 20.44 10.95
N HIS A 95 46.19 20.33 9.76
CA HIS A 95 47.37 19.49 9.53
C HIS A 95 48.62 20.11 10.18
N ASN A 96 49.11 19.51 11.26
CA ASN A 96 50.51 19.67 11.69
C ASN A 96 51.33 18.46 11.22
N SER A 97 51.81 18.49 9.98
CA SER A 97 52.81 17.54 9.46
C SER A 97 54.20 18.15 9.53
N LYS A 98 54.92 17.87 10.63
CA LYS A 98 56.38 17.83 10.59
C LYS A 98 56.78 16.54 9.88
N ASP A 99 56.92 16.57 8.56
CA ASP A 99 57.79 15.61 7.88
C ASP A 99 58.65 16.32 6.82
N GLN A 100 59.93 16.05 6.95
CA GLN A 100 61.07 16.75 6.42
C GLN A 100 61.81 15.75 5.57
N ARG A 101 61.48 15.62 4.27
CA ARG A 101 62.38 15.07 3.25
C ARG A 101 62.09 15.65 1.86
N ARG A 102 62.83 16.71 1.50
CA ARG A 102 63.17 17.01 0.10
C ARG A 102 64.59 16.50 -0.16
N PRO A 103 64.81 15.77 -1.25
CA PRO A 103 65.70 16.29 -2.31
C PRO A 103 65.16 15.99 -3.72
N MET A 104 65.04 17.00 -4.57
CA MET A 104 66.08 17.55 -5.46
C MET A 104 66.24 16.72 -6.75
N TRP A 105 65.35 16.97 -7.70
CA TRP A 105 65.66 17.01 -9.13
C TRP A 105 64.75 18.07 -9.77
N MET A 106 65.30 19.28 -9.89
CA MET A 106 64.84 20.31 -10.82
C MET A 106 66.11 20.90 -11.38
N VAL A 107 66.45 20.49 -12.60
CA VAL A 107 67.17 21.27 -13.60
C VAL A 107 66.42 21.04 -14.90
#